data_AF-A0A0M9GFV8-F1
#
_entry.id   AF-A0A0M9GFV8-F1
#
_cell.length_a   1.000
_cell.length_b   1.000
_cell.length_c   1.000
_cell.angle_alpha   90.00
_cell.angle_beta   90.00
_cell.angle_gamma   90.00
#
_symmetry.space_group_name_H-M   'P 1'
#
loop_
_entity.id
_entity.type
_entity.pdbx_description
1 polymer ?
#
loop_
_entity_poly.entity_id
_entity_poly.type
_entity_poly.pdbx_seq_one_letter_code
_entity_poly.pdbx_strand_id
1 'polypeptide(L)'
;MRSVDTNRLKIWQALSSLFLDTEIDPLTYDAIARAIRESGYSQEEVQRILWNEVFPVLQANLKCVAGEWAGWSDAWLVENLRVVDEPQSRHPRGLVAREIGKCWQNIIRALGKTDTVAGQ
;
A
#
# COMPACT_ATOMS: atom_id res chain seq x y z
N MET A 1 -12.13 14.59 12.88
CA MET A 1 -11.55 13.77 11.80
C MET A 1 -10.55 14.63 11.07
N ARG A 2 -9.29 14.20 10.95
CA ARG A 2 -8.34 14.86 10.05
C ARG A 2 -8.79 14.62 8.61
N SER A 3 -8.75 15.66 7.79
CA SER A 3 -9.00 15.54 6.36
C SER A 3 -7.86 14.77 5.70
N VAL A 4 -8.18 13.88 4.78
CA VAL A 4 -7.20 13.17 3.95
C VAL A 4 -6.52 14.20 3.05
N ASP A 5 -5.19 14.31 3.15
CA ASP A 5 -4.42 15.14 2.23
C ASP A 5 -4.15 14.39 0.91
N THR A 6 -3.76 15.14 -0.12
CA THR A 6 -3.53 14.58 -1.47
C THR A 6 -2.43 13.52 -1.50
N ASN A 7 -1.39 13.64 -0.67
CA ASN A 7 -0.31 12.66 -0.63
C ASN A 7 -0.74 11.38 0.07
N ARG A 8 -1.55 11.50 1.14
CA ARG A 8 -2.17 10.35 1.83
C ARG A 8 -3.05 9.56 0.86
N LEU A 9 -3.89 10.25 0.09
CA LEU A 9 -4.75 9.62 -0.92
C LEU A 9 -3.94 8.90 -1.99
N LYS A 10 -2.85 9.50 -2.49
CA LYS A 10 -1.92 8.84 -3.44
C LYS A 10 -1.31 7.56 -2.86
N ILE A 11 -0.92 7.58 -1.58
CA ILE A 11 -0.40 6.39 -0.91
C ILE A 11 -1.48 5.32 -0.73
N TRP A 12 -2.70 5.71 -0.34
CA TRP A 12 -3.83 4.77 -0.30
C TRP A 12 -4.10 4.13 -1.65
N GLN A 13 -4.16 4.92 -2.72
CA GLN A 13 -4.32 4.40 -4.07
C GLN A 13 -3.20 3.40 -4.43
N ALA A 14 -1.94 3.80 -4.24
CA ALA A 14 -0.81 2.95 -4.57
C ALA A 14 -0.85 1.62 -3.79
N LEU A 15 -1.04 1.66 -2.47
CA LEU A 15 -1.08 0.46 -1.63
C LEU A 15 -2.31 -0.41 -1.87
N SER A 16 -3.42 0.16 -2.32
CA SER A 16 -4.64 -0.59 -2.63
C SER A 16 -4.44 -1.58 -3.78
N SER A 17 -3.51 -1.30 -4.70
CA SER A 17 -3.18 -2.24 -5.79
C SER A 17 -2.69 -3.60 -5.30
N LEU A 18 -2.14 -3.70 -4.08
CA LEU A 18 -1.73 -4.97 -3.45
C LEU A 18 -2.91 -5.87 -3.07
N PHE A 19 -4.13 -5.34 -3.09
CA PHE A 19 -5.34 -6.03 -2.67
C PHE A 19 -6.26 -6.34 -3.85
N LEU A 20 -5.85 -6.03 -5.07
CA LEU A 20 -6.51 -6.55 -6.27
C LEU A 20 -6.35 -8.07 -6.28
N ASP A 21 -7.42 -8.78 -6.62
CA ASP A 21 -7.37 -10.23 -6.81
C ASP A 21 -6.76 -10.58 -8.18
N THR A 22 -5.55 -10.06 -8.40
CA THR A 22 -4.77 -10.20 -9.63
C THR A 22 -3.32 -10.50 -9.28
N GLU A 23 -2.57 -11.09 -10.21
CA GLU A 23 -1.14 -11.29 -10.03
C GLU A 23 -0.41 -9.95 -9.88
N ILE A 24 0.40 -9.82 -8.82
CA ILE A 24 1.20 -8.60 -8.58
C ILE A 24 2.56 -8.79 -9.24
N ASP A 25 2.83 -7.96 -10.25
CA ASP A 25 4.06 -7.99 -11.03
C ASP A 25 5.14 -7.01 -10.49
N PRO A 26 6.39 -7.09 -11.00
CA PRO A 26 7.44 -6.15 -10.62
C PRO A 26 7.13 -4.67 -10.91
N LEU A 27 6.36 -4.38 -11.97
CA LEU A 27 6.01 -3.01 -12.35
C LEU A 27 5.10 -2.36 -11.31
N THR A 28 4.20 -3.16 -10.71
CA THR A 28 3.33 -2.73 -9.62
C THR A 28 4.16 -2.33 -8.41
N TYR A 29 5.16 -3.12 -8.02
CA TYR A 29 6.05 -2.75 -6.92
C TYR A 29 6.87 -1.49 -7.20
N ASP A 30 7.38 -1.34 -8.43
CA ASP A 30 8.15 -0.15 -8.82
C ASP A 30 7.25 1.11 -8.84
N ALA A 31 5.99 0.99 -9.26
CA ALA A 31 5.00 2.07 -9.23
C ALA A 31 4.66 2.48 -7.78
N ILE A 32 4.45 1.53 -6.87
CA ILE A 32 4.22 1.82 -5.45
C ILE A 32 5.47 2.48 -4.85
N ALA A 33 6.66 1.94 -5.11
CA ALA A 33 7.91 2.52 -4.63
C ALA A 33 8.10 3.96 -5.15
N ARG A 34 7.69 4.27 -6.39
CA ARG A 34 7.69 5.63 -6.92
C ARG A 34 6.72 6.54 -6.15
N ALA A 35 5.49 6.10 -5.92
CA ALA A 35 4.51 6.87 -5.15
C ALA A 35 5.01 7.20 -3.73
N ILE A 36 5.70 6.25 -3.08
CA ILE A 36 6.33 6.46 -1.76
C ILE A 36 7.42 7.54 -1.82
N ARG A 37 8.29 7.50 -2.84
CA ARG A 37 9.34 8.52 -2.99
C ARG A 37 8.76 9.92 -3.23
N GLU A 38 7.69 10.00 -4.02
CA GLU A 38 7.05 11.28 -4.38
C GLU A 38 6.15 11.85 -3.27
N SER A 39 5.74 11.05 -2.29
CA SER A 39 4.80 11.49 -1.24
C SER A 39 5.45 12.24 -0.08
N GLY A 40 6.77 12.09 0.10
CA GLY A 40 7.50 12.62 1.26
C GLY A 40 7.28 11.86 2.57
N TYR A 41 6.63 10.69 2.53
CA TYR A 41 6.44 9.83 3.71
C TYR A 41 7.65 8.89 3.87
N SER A 42 8.05 8.64 5.12
CA SER A 42 9.07 7.63 5.43
C SER A 42 8.57 6.22 5.15
N GLN A 43 9.49 5.25 5.03
CA GLN A 43 9.13 3.85 4.84
C GLN A 43 8.28 3.34 6.02
N GLU A 44 8.61 3.75 7.24
CA GLU A 44 7.90 3.39 8.47
C GLU A 44 6.51 4.03 8.52
N GLU A 45 6.34 5.26 8.02
CA GLU A 45 5.04 5.91 7.89
C GLU A 45 4.14 5.17 6.90
N VAL A 46 4.65 4.84 5.72
CA VAL A 46 3.88 4.09 4.72
C VAL A 46 3.57 2.68 5.20
N GLN A 47 4.49 2.04 5.91
CA GLN A 47 4.23 0.73 6.52
C GLN A 47 3.07 0.80 7.53
N ARG A 48 3.02 1.86 8.35
CA ARG A 48 1.89 2.09 9.26
C ARG A 48 0.59 2.32 8.49
N ILE A 49 0.62 3.11 7.42
CA ILE A 49 -0.56 3.34 6.56
C ILE A 49 -1.08 2.01 5.98
N LEU A 50 -0.18 1.18 5.44
CA LEU A 50 -0.53 -0.13 4.90
C LEU A 50 -1.27 -0.99 5.93
N TRP A 51 -0.71 -1.11 7.14
CA TRP A 51 -1.25 -2.05 8.12
C TRP A 51 -2.43 -1.53 8.95
N ASN A 52 -2.48 -0.22 9.21
CA ASN A 52 -3.50 0.37 10.06
C ASN A 52 -4.70 0.89 9.26
N GLU A 53 -4.48 1.38 8.04
CA GLU A 53 -5.50 2.10 7.27
C GLU A 53 -6.02 1.23 6.12
N VAL A 54 -5.14 0.66 5.29
CA VAL A 54 -5.52 -0.04 4.05
C VAL A 54 -5.86 -1.52 4.28
N PHE A 55 -4.93 -2.27 4.90
CA PHE A 55 -5.05 -3.72 5.08
C PHE A 55 -6.35 -4.17 5.78
N PRO A 56 -6.78 -3.54 6.90
CA PRO A 56 -7.96 -4.01 7.62
C PRO A 56 -9.23 -3.96 6.78
N VAL A 57 -9.32 -2.99 5.85
CA VAL A 57 -10.47 -2.76 4.99
C VAL A 57 -10.42 -3.63 3.74
N LEU A 58 -9.25 -3.73 3.09
CA LEU A 58 -9.14 -4.35 1.76
C LEU A 58 -8.77 -5.84 1.77
N GLN A 59 -8.27 -6.40 2.89
CA GLN A 59 -7.84 -7.81 2.94
C GLN A 59 -8.94 -8.83 2.57
N ALA A 60 -10.21 -8.44 2.65
CA ALA A 60 -11.33 -9.32 2.31
C ALA A 60 -11.40 -9.60 0.81
N ASN A 61 -10.91 -8.68 -0.04
CA ASN A 61 -10.90 -8.84 -1.48
C ASN A 61 -10.07 -10.07 -1.90
N LEU A 62 -8.92 -10.29 -1.24
CA LEU A 62 -8.04 -11.45 -1.50
C LEU A 62 -8.55 -12.78 -0.93
N LYS A 63 -9.68 -12.77 -0.18
CA LYS A 63 -10.30 -13.99 0.35
C LYS A 63 -11.45 -14.49 -0.52
N CYS A 64 -11.91 -13.67 -1.45
CA CYS A 64 -13.02 -13.99 -2.33
C CYS A 64 -12.61 -13.71 -3.77
N VAL A 65 -12.46 -14.76 -4.58
CA VAL A 65 -11.96 -14.67 -5.98
C VAL A 65 -12.89 -13.87 -6.91
N ALA A 66 -14.07 -13.47 -6.43
CA ALA A 66 -15.02 -12.60 -7.12
C ALA A 66 -14.88 -11.11 -6.70
N GLY A 67 -13.67 -10.67 -6.34
CA GLY A 67 -13.40 -9.32 -5.83
C GLY A 67 -13.42 -8.19 -6.87
N GLU A 68 -13.11 -6.97 -6.43
CA GLU A 68 -12.95 -5.78 -7.30
C GLU A 68 -11.69 -5.92 -8.16
N TRP A 69 -11.85 -5.88 -9.49
CA TRP A 69 -10.74 -6.03 -10.46
C TRP A 69 -10.22 -4.70 -11.00
N ALA A 70 -11.00 -3.62 -10.90
CA ALA A 70 -10.62 -2.28 -11.37
C ALA A 70 -10.00 -1.40 -10.27
N GLY A 71 -9.86 -1.93 -9.05
CA GLY A 71 -9.46 -1.17 -7.88
C GLY A 71 -10.58 -0.27 -7.35
N TRP A 72 -10.19 0.72 -6.56
CA TRP A 72 -11.11 1.59 -5.85
C TRP A 72 -10.95 3.03 -6.33
N SER A 73 -12.07 3.74 -6.48
CA SER A 73 -12.02 5.17 -6.79
C SER A 73 -11.51 5.97 -5.58
N ASP A 74 -10.99 7.17 -5.84
CA ASP A 74 -10.56 8.09 -4.78
C ASP A 74 -11.69 8.37 -3.78
N ALA A 75 -12.91 8.60 -4.28
CA ALA A 75 -14.08 8.83 -3.45
C ALA A 75 -14.38 7.63 -2.53
N TRP A 76 -14.29 6.40 -3.07
CA TRP A 76 -14.51 5.19 -2.28
C TRP A 76 -13.45 5.05 -1.18
N LEU A 77 -12.17 5.29 -1.50
CA LEU A 77 -11.10 5.21 -0.50
C LEU A 77 -11.26 6.26 0.59
N VAL A 78 -11.61 7.50 0.24
CA VAL A 78 -11.87 8.57 1.22
C VAL A 78 -13.06 8.25 2.12
N GLU A 79 -14.08 7.58 1.59
CA GLU A 79 -15.27 7.19 2.35
C GLU A 79 -15.02 6.02 3.31
N ASN A 80 -14.18 5.06 2.93
CA ASN A 80 -14.02 3.80 3.64
C ASN A 80 -12.74 3.70 4.48
N LEU A 81 -11.69 4.42 4.13
CA LEU A 81 -10.43 4.45 4.88
C LEU A 81 -10.41 5.60 5.90
N ARG A 82 -9.61 5.45 6.95
CA ARG A 82 -9.43 6.46 7.99
C ARG A 82 -7.95 6.66 8.27
N VAL A 83 -7.57 7.93 8.45
CA VAL A 83 -6.22 8.27 8.92
C VAL A 83 -6.06 7.79 10.36
N VAL A 84 -4.97 7.05 10.61
CA VAL A 84 -4.63 6.48 11.92
C VAL A 84 -3.21 6.94 12.26
N ASP A 85 -3.09 7.82 13.26
CA ASP A 85 -1.81 8.36 13.71
C ASP A 85 -1.16 7.48 14.79
N GLU A 86 -1.93 6.56 15.36
CA GLU A 86 -1.49 5.65 16.39
C GLU A 86 -0.37 4.72 15.91
N PRO A 87 0.59 4.36 16.79
CA PRO A 87 1.54 3.31 16.51
C PRO A 87 0.83 2.00 16.15
N GLN A 88 1.46 1.19 15.32
CA GLN A 88 0.96 -0.15 15.01
C GLN A 88 0.93 -1.01 16.29
N SER A 89 -0.23 -1.07 16.94
CA SER A 89 -0.42 -1.75 18.22
C SER A 89 -0.71 -3.25 18.05
N ARG A 90 -1.05 -3.68 16.84
CA ARG A 90 -1.35 -5.08 16.51
C ARG A 90 -0.67 -5.48 15.20
N HIS A 91 0.11 -6.56 15.27
CA HIS A 91 0.65 -7.17 14.06
C HIS A 91 -0.46 -7.97 13.34
N PRO A 92 -0.74 -7.69 12.07
CA PRO A 92 -1.69 -8.47 11.30
C PRO A 92 -1.22 -9.92 11.17
N ARG A 93 -2.17 -10.85 11.24
CA ARG A 93 -1.92 -12.30 11.27
C ARG A 93 -2.68 -13.02 10.15
N GLY A 94 -2.24 -14.23 9.84
CA GLY A 94 -2.87 -15.10 8.84
C GLY A 94 -2.19 -15.05 7.47
N LEU A 95 -2.71 -15.84 6.53
CA LEU A 95 -2.09 -16.03 5.21
C LEU A 95 -2.03 -14.72 4.42
N VAL A 96 -3.13 -13.97 4.35
CA VAL A 96 -3.17 -12.68 3.64
C VAL A 96 -2.15 -11.70 4.21
N ALA A 97 -2.06 -11.58 5.54
CA ALA A 97 -1.05 -10.73 6.19
C ALA A 97 0.38 -11.15 5.82
N ARG A 98 0.65 -12.45 5.76
CA ARG A 98 1.98 -12.96 5.36
C ARG A 98 2.31 -12.62 3.91
N GLU A 99 1.35 -12.78 2.99
CA GLU A 99 1.56 -12.47 1.57
C GLU A 99 1.73 -10.96 1.34
N ILE A 100 0.92 -10.12 1.99
CA ILE A 100 1.12 -8.66 1.98
C ILE A 100 2.48 -8.27 2.61
N GLY A 101 2.93 -9.00 3.63
CA GLY A 101 4.27 -8.83 4.19
C GLY A 101 5.39 -9.11 3.18
N LYS A 102 5.24 -10.10 2.31
CA LYS A 102 6.20 -10.35 1.21
C LYS A 102 6.13 -9.24 0.15
N CYS A 103 4.93 -8.78 -0.20
CA CYS A 103 4.74 -7.65 -1.11
C CYS A 103 5.46 -6.40 -0.59
N TRP A 104 5.33 -6.12 0.71
CA TRP A 104 6.06 -5.03 1.36
C TRP A 104 7.59 -5.16 1.20
N GLN A 105 8.15 -6.35 1.41
CA GLN A 105 9.59 -6.58 1.20
C GLN A 105 10.02 -6.33 -0.26
N ASN A 106 9.18 -6.68 -1.24
CA ASN A 106 9.45 -6.38 -2.65
C ASN A 106 9.41 -4.88 -2.94
N ILE A 107 8.50 -4.13 -2.31
CA ILE A 107 8.46 -2.66 -2.39
C ILE A 107 9.73 -2.06 -1.79
N ILE A 108 10.18 -2.53 -0.61
CA ILE A 108 11.44 -2.06 0.00
C ILE A 108 12.64 -2.33 -0.91
N ARG A 109 12.71 -3.51 -1.54
CA ARG A 109 13.74 -3.82 -2.54
C ARG A 109 13.67 -2.86 -3.72
N ALA A 110 12.48 -2.58 -4.25
CA ALA A 110 12.27 -1.62 -5.33
C ALA A 110 12.66 -0.19 -4.94
N LEU A 111 12.46 0.20 -3.67
CA LEU A 111 12.92 1.48 -3.12
C LEU A 111 14.45 1.59 -3.12
N GLY A 112 15.14 0.51 -2.76
CA GLY A 112 16.62 0.46 -2.71
C GLY A 112 17.34 0.36 -4.05
N LYS A 113 16.64 0.17 -5.18
CA LYS A 113 17.27 0.11 -6.53
C LYS A 113 17.81 1.47 -7.02
N THR A 114 17.63 2.55 -6.26
CA THR A 114 18.06 3.89 -6.65
C THR A 114 19.46 4.17 -6.11
N ASP A 115 20.49 3.67 -6.80
CA ASP A 115 21.88 4.19 -6.79
C ASP A 115 22.78 3.53 -7.86
N THR A 116 22.24 3.14 -9.01
CA THR A 116 23.09 2.63 -10.12
C THR A 116 22.59 3.07 -11.48
N VAL A 117 22.44 4.39 -11.67
CA VAL A 117 22.51 4.99 -13.02
C VAL A 117 22.97 6.45 -12.91
N ALA A 118 24.27 6.64 -12.66
CA ALA A 118 25.08 7.82 -13.03
C ALA A 118 26.55 7.47 -12.71
N GLY A 119 27.52 7.40 -13.63
CA GLY A 119 27.50 7.66 -15.07
C GLY A 119 28.57 6.82 -15.78
N GLN A 120 28.34 6.66 -17.08
CA GLN A 120 29.36 6.34 -18.07
C GLN A 120 30.17 7.60 -18.39
#